data_AF-A0A415J0I7-F1
#
_entry.id   AF-A0A415J0I7-F1
#
_cell.length_a   1.000
_cell.length_b   1.000
_cell.length_c   1.000
_cell.angle_alpha   90.00
_cell.angle_beta   90.00
_cell.angle_gamma   90.00
#
_symmetry.space_group_name_H-M   'P 1'
#
loop_
_entity.id
_entity.type
_entity.pdbx_description
1 polymer ?
#
loop_
_entity_poly.entity_id
_entity_poly.type
_entity_poly.pdbx_seq_one_letter_code
_entity_poly.pdbx_strand_id
1 'polypeptide(L)'
;MKQEYKRPVLFIASLFMAFCAVYFGGRLIGFYMAEYPKWNGQSADGNWESVIKKIDGRALFGGELYWTGDRGKLDDTYLEKLVVKFGDEIVLNAQIETPVKDYAGGKFPGGGSKEQSVSFLEGLEEAEIAGREVTVQLDWREGKQASHTGFTLDKSSW
;
A
#
# COMPACT_ATOMS: atom_id res chain seq x y z
N MET A 1 -38.93 37.18 -13.78
CA MET A 1 -37.91 36.65 -14.72
C MET A 1 -38.58 35.65 -15.65
N LYS A 2 -38.54 35.90 -16.98
CA LYS A 2 -39.32 35.17 -18.00
C LYS A 2 -38.92 33.69 -18.07
N GLN A 3 -39.92 32.82 -18.11
CA GLN A 3 -39.82 31.35 -18.07
C GLN A 3 -38.95 30.76 -19.20
N GLU A 4 -38.78 31.50 -20.30
CA GLU A 4 -38.04 31.11 -21.50
C GLU A 4 -36.53 30.98 -21.29
N TYR A 5 -35.91 31.77 -20.39
CA TYR A 5 -34.48 31.67 -20.09
C TYR A 5 -34.13 30.48 -19.18
N LYS A 6 -35.11 29.87 -18.48
CA LYS A 6 -34.85 28.78 -17.53
C LYS A 6 -34.49 27.47 -18.23
N ARG A 7 -35.11 27.17 -19.37
CA ARG A 7 -34.88 25.92 -20.13
C ARG A 7 -33.45 25.80 -20.69
N PRO A 8 -32.89 26.80 -21.40
CA PRO A 8 -31.51 26.70 -21.88
C PRO A 8 -30.49 26.72 -20.74
N VAL A 9 -30.75 27.44 -19.65
CA VAL A 9 -29.87 27.43 -18.46
C VAL A 9 -29.86 26.07 -17.77
N LEU A 10 -31.03 25.43 -17.60
CA LEU A 10 -31.12 24.08 -17.05
C LEU A 10 -30.44 23.04 -17.96
N PHE A 11 -30.56 23.20 -19.27
CA PHE A 11 -29.89 22.32 -20.24
C PHE A 11 -28.35 22.46 -20.16
N ILE A 12 -27.83 23.69 -20.13
CA ILE A 12 -26.39 23.95 -19.96
C ILE A 12 -25.88 23.42 -18.62
N ALA A 13 -26.62 23.64 -17.53
CA ALA A 13 -26.27 23.12 -16.21
C ALA A 13 -26.22 21.57 -16.19
N SER A 14 -27.16 20.91 -16.89
CA SER A 14 -27.18 19.45 -17.01
C SER A 14 -25.99 18.91 -17.82
N LEU A 15 -25.62 19.58 -18.91
CA LEU A 15 -24.43 19.26 -19.72
C LEU A 15 -23.14 19.45 -18.93
N PHE A 16 -23.05 20.52 -18.15
CA PHE A 16 -21.90 20.78 -17.29
C PHE A 16 -21.78 19.74 -16.18
N MET A 17 -22.89 19.37 -15.53
CA MET A 17 -22.91 18.28 -14.54
C MET A 17 -22.49 16.94 -15.15
N ALA A 18 -22.99 16.60 -16.34
CA ALA A 18 -22.59 15.38 -17.06
C ALA A 18 -21.09 15.40 -17.40
N PHE A 19 -20.58 16.54 -17.87
CA PHE A 19 -19.14 16.72 -18.12
C PHE A 19 -18.32 16.57 -16.85
N CYS A 20 -18.71 17.20 -15.74
CA CYS A 20 -18.05 17.05 -14.46
C CYS A 20 -18.07 15.58 -13.99
N ALA A 21 -19.21 14.89 -14.10
CA ALA A 21 -19.31 13.49 -13.72
C ALA A 21 -18.39 12.60 -14.55
N VAL A 22 -18.29 12.81 -15.87
CA VAL A 22 -17.39 12.04 -16.74
C VAL A 22 -15.93 12.39 -16.48
N TYR A 23 -15.59 13.68 -16.38
CA TYR A 23 -14.21 14.14 -16.21
C TYR A 23 -13.65 13.78 -14.83
N PHE A 24 -14.36 14.16 -13.76
CA PHE A 24 -13.94 13.83 -12.40
C PHE A 24 -14.14 12.36 -12.08
N GLY A 25 -15.21 11.72 -12.56
CA GLY A 25 -15.43 10.28 -12.40
C GLY A 25 -14.36 9.44 -13.11
N GLY A 26 -14.00 9.79 -14.35
CA GLY A 26 -12.91 9.15 -15.08
C GLY A 26 -11.55 9.35 -14.40
N ARG A 27 -11.30 10.54 -13.85
CA ARG A 27 -10.08 10.82 -13.07
C ARG A 27 -10.05 10.05 -11.75
N LEU A 28 -11.20 9.91 -11.07
CA LEU A 28 -11.34 9.10 -9.87
C LEU A 28 -11.10 7.62 -10.17
N ILE A 29 -11.67 7.08 -11.25
CA ILE A 29 -11.44 5.68 -11.65
C ILE A 29 -9.98 5.46 -12.03
N GLY A 30 -9.37 6.38 -12.79
CA GLY A 30 -7.95 6.31 -13.14
C GLY A 30 -7.04 6.40 -11.91
N PHE A 31 -7.39 7.25 -10.94
CA PHE A 31 -6.71 7.36 -9.66
C PHE A 31 -6.85 6.06 -8.84
N TYR A 32 -8.05 5.51 -8.73
CA TYR A 32 -8.29 4.22 -8.08
C TYR A 32 -7.57 3.06 -8.76
N MET A 33 -7.51 3.02 -10.10
CA MET A 33 -6.76 2.00 -10.83
C MET A 33 -5.23 2.18 -10.75
N ALA A 34 -4.75 3.41 -10.51
CA ALA A 34 -3.33 3.71 -10.43
C ALA A 34 -2.74 3.58 -9.02
N GLU A 35 -3.54 3.85 -7.98
CA GLU A 35 -3.09 3.86 -6.57
C GLU A 35 -3.44 2.59 -5.80
N TYR A 36 -4.19 1.66 -6.39
CA TYR A 36 -4.54 0.44 -5.68
C TYR A 36 -3.36 -0.53 -5.57
N PRO A 37 -3.09 -1.07 -4.38
CA PRO A 37 -2.20 -2.20 -4.26
C PRO A 37 -2.79 -3.37 -5.04
N LYS A 38 -1.99 -3.91 -5.95
CA LYS A 38 -2.40 -4.99 -6.84
C LYS A 38 -2.34 -6.34 -6.15
N TRP A 39 -1.49 -6.45 -5.13
CA TRP A 39 -1.49 -7.55 -4.17
C TRP A 39 -1.48 -6.98 -2.76
N ASN A 40 -2.25 -7.59 -1.85
CA ASN A 40 -2.26 -7.23 -0.44
C ASN A 40 -2.42 -8.47 0.44
N GLY A 41 -2.01 -8.36 1.69
CA GLY A 41 -2.16 -9.45 2.65
C GLY A 41 -1.83 -8.98 4.05
N GLN A 42 -2.42 -9.66 5.02
CA GLN A 42 -2.25 -9.36 6.42
C GLN A 42 -1.82 -10.61 7.17
N SER A 43 -0.91 -10.42 8.11
CA SER A 43 -0.55 -11.41 9.11
C SER A 43 -1.76 -11.87 9.94
N ALA A 44 -1.73 -13.13 10.38
CA ALA A 44 -2.81 -13.72 11.17
C ALA A 44 -3.01 -13.06 12.54
N ASP A 45 -1.96 -12.46 13.11
CA ASP A 45 -2.00 -11.69 14.34
C ASP A 45 -2.44 -10.22 14.13
N GLY A 46 -2.60 -9.79 12.87
CA GLY A 46 -3.04 -8.45 12.50
C GLY A 46 -2.00 -7.35 12.74
N ASN A 47 -0.75 -7.71 13.05
CA ASN A 47 0.30 -6.74 13.38
C ASN A 47 1.05 -6.20 12.17
N TRP A 48 1.01 -6.96 11.08
CA TRP A 48 1.69 -6.66 9.83
C TRP A 48 0.74 -6.73 8.65
N GLU A 49 0.84 -5.75 7.76
CA GLU A 49 0.21 -5.73 6.45
C GLU A 49 1.28 -5.49 5.40
N SER A 50 1.20 -6.20 4.28
CA SER A 50 2.07 -5.91 3.15
C SER A 50 1.28 -5.77 1.87
N VAL A 51 1.79 -4.90 1.01
CA VAL A 51 1.20 -4.63 -0.29
C VAL A 51 2.27 -4.60 -1.36
N ILE A 52 1.88 -4.97 -2.58
CA ILE A 52 2.65 -4.65 -3.79
C ILE A 52 1.81 -3.72 -4.63
N LYS A 53 2.33 -2.52 -4.86
CA LYS A 53 1.64 -1.45 -5.61
C LYS A 53 2.57 -0.84 -6.64
N LYS A 54 1.98 -0.10 -7.57
CA LYS A 54 2.73 0.62 -8.58
C LYS A 54 3.55 1.73 -7.91
N ILE A 55 4.82 1.85 -8.28
CA ILE A 55 5.68 2.94 -7.80
C ILE A 55 5.22 4.22 -8.51
N ASP A 56 5.01 5.29 -7.73
CA ASP A 56 4.52 6.56 -8.27
C ASP A 56 5.43 7.08 -9.39
N GLY A 57 4.80 7.56 -10.47
CA GLY A 57 5.49 8.01 -11.68
C GLY A 57 6.22 6.94 -12.50
N ARG A 58 6.13 5.64 -12.15
CA ARG A 58 6.79 4.54 -12.87
C ARG A 58 5.81 3.47 -13.35
N ALA A 59 6.20 2.70 -14.37
CA ALA A 59 5.43 1.54 -14.83
C ALA A 59 5.71 0.26 -14.02
N LEU A 60 6.56 0.35 -12.99
CA LEU A 60 7.05 -0.77 -12.18
C LEU A 60 6.34 -0.84 -10.83
N PHE A 61 6.41 -2.00 -10.20
CA PHE A 61 5.84 -2.29 -8.90
C PHE A 61 6.91 -2.30 -7.80
N GLY A 62 6.47 -2.07 -6.57
CA GLY A 62 7.27 -2.13 -5.37
C GLY A 62 6.43 -2.64 -4.20
N GLY A 63 7.09 -3.32 -3.27
CA GLY A 63 6.51 -3.81 -2.04
C GLY A 63 6.62 -2.80 -0.91
N GLU A 64 5.59 -2.71 -0.09
CA GLU A 64 5.62 -1.98 1.18
C GLU A 64 5.13 -2.90 2.30
N LEU A 65 5.81 -2.83 3.44
CA LEU A 65 5.46 -3.53 4.68
C LEU A 65 5.10 -2.51 5.75
N TYR A 66 3.89 -2.61 6.28
CA TYR A 66 3.33 -1.73 7.30
C TYR A 66 3.21 -2.44 8.63
N TRP A 67 3.45 -1.69 9.69
CA TRP A 67 3.04 -2.08 11.04
C TRP A 67 1.61 -1.60 11.31
N THR A 68 0.73 -2.55 11.62
CA THR A 68 -0.68 -2.33 11.97
C THR A 68 -0.99 -2.68 13.43
N GLY A 69 -0.01 -3.19 14.17
CA GLY A 69 -0.15 -3.51 15.59
C GLY A 69 -0.19 -2.29 16.51
N ASP A 70 -0.03 -2.54 17.82
CA ASP A 70 -0.13 -1.49 18.84
C ASP A 70 0.96 -0.41 18.69
N ARG A 71 0.53 0.84 18.48
CA ARG A 71 1.44 1.98 18.33
C ARG A 71 2.10 2.39 19.65
N GLY A 72 1.53 2.00 20.79
CA GLY A 72 2.11 2.27 22.11
C GLY A 72 3.41 1.49 22.39
N LYS A 73 3.72 0.47 21.58
CA LYS A 73 4.88 -0.43 21.76
C LYS A 73 5.95 -0.27 20.69
N LEU A 74 5.83 0.73 19.82
CA LEU A 74 6.74 0.94 18.70
C LEU A 74 8.21 1.07 19.11
N ASP A 75 8.48 1.67 20.27
CA ASP A 75 9.85 1.85 20.78
C ASP A 75 10.54 0.52 21.13
N ASP A 76 9.75 -0.50 21.48
CA ASP A 76 10.24 -1.83 21.85
C ASP A 76 10.04 -2.85 20.73
N THR A 77 9.54 -2.45 19.57
CA THR A 77 9.25 -3.35 18.44
C THR A 77 10.31 -3.22 17.36
N TYR A 78 10.87 -4.36 16.94
CA TYR A 78 11.94 -4.45 15.95
C TYR A 78 11.60 -5.46 14.87
N LEU A 79 11.84 -5.09 13.62
CA LEU A 79 11.88 -6.03 12.50
C LEU A 79 13.31 -6.59 12.40
N GLU A 80 13.42 -7.92 12.41
CA GLU A 80 14.70 -8.65 12.45
C GLU A 80 15.03 -9.34 11.12
N LYS A 81 13.99 -9.72 10.38
CA LYS A 81 14.14 -10.37 9.08
C LYS A 81 12.91 -10.14 8.21
N LEU A 82 13.15 -9.97 6.91
CA LEU A 82 12.12 -9.94 5.87
C LEU A 82 12.52 -10.90 4.75
N VAL A 83 11.67 -11.88 4.50
CA VAL A 83 11.80 -12.81 3.39
C VAL A 83 10.57 -12.67 2.51
N VAL A 84 10.77 -12.57 1.20
CA VAL A 84 9.68 -12.55 0.21
C VAL A 84 9.93 -13.66 -0.80
N LYS A 85 8.87 -14.41 -1.13
CA LYS A 85 8.92 -15.49 -2.11
C LYS A 85 7.86 -15.32 -3.17
N PHE A 86 8.21 -15.70 -4.40
CA PHE A 86 7.27 -15.87 -5.50
C PHE A 86 7.18 -17.36 -5.84
N GLY A 87 6.09 -18.02 -5.46
CA GLY A 87 6.01 -19.47 -5.37
C GLY A 87 7.07 -20.00 -4.41
N ASP A 88 7.86 -20.97 -4.86
CA ASP A 88 8.95 -21.56 -4.06
C ASP A 88 10.27 -20.76 -4.11
N GLU A 89 10.36 -19.74 -4.97
CA GLU A 89 11.58 -18.96 -5.16
C GLU A 89 11.70 -17.84 -4.11
N ILE A 90 12.84 -17.78 -3.41
CA ILE A 90 13.17 -16.67 -2.52
C ILE A 90 13.74 -15.53 -3.35
N VAL A 91 12.96 -14.45 -3.48
CA VAL A 91 13.34 -13.25 -4.24
C VAL A 91 13.93 -12.16 -3.33
N LEU A 92 13.63 -12.20 -2.03
CA LEU A 92 14.25 -11.36 -1.02
C LEU A 92 14.52 -12.17 0.24
N ASN A 93 15.71 -12.00 0.81
CA ASN A 93 16.06 -12.49 2.14
C ASN A 93 16.96 -11.45 2.80
N ALA A 94 16.34 -10.52 3.51
CA ALA A 94 17.02 -9.43 4.19
C ALA A 94 17.03 -9.69 5.69
N GLN A 95 18.23 -9.70 6.27
CA GLN A 95 18.41 -9.63 7.71
C GLN A 95 18.54 -8.15 8.08
N ILE A 96 17.61 -7.66 8.89
CA ILE A 96 17.43 -6.24 9.15
C ILE A 96 17.36 -6.08 10.66
N GLU A 97 17.95 -5.06 11.28
CA GLU A 97 17.70 -4.80 12.71
C GLU A 97 17.15 -3.38 12.82
N THR A 98 15.86 -3.26 12.53
CA THR A 98 15.24 -1.97 12.31
C THR A 98 14.14 -1.70 13.32
N PRO A 99 14.21 -0.61 14.10
CA PRO A 99 13.13 -0.19 14.98
C PRO A 99 11.88 0.15 14.17
N VAL A 100 10.75 -0.47 14.50
CA VAL A 100 9.48 -0.25 13.77
C VAL A 100 9.01 1.20 13.89
N LYS A 101 9.34 1.89 14.99
CA LYS A 101 9.03 3.31 15.21
C LYS A 101 9.52 4.27 14.12
N ASP A 102 10.52 3.88 13.33
CA ASP A 102 11.08 4.73 12.28
C ASP A 102 10.34 4.57 10.95
N TYR A 103 9.51 3.52 10.84
CA TYR A 103 8.78 3.13 9.64
C TYR A 103 7.27 2.96 9.88
N ALA A 104 6.78 3.32 11.07
CA ALA A 104 5.34 3.28 11.39
C ALA A 104 4.63 4.63 11.10
N GLY A 105 5.33 5.60 10.51
CA GLY A 105 4.85 6.96 10.27
C GLY A 105 4.96 7.89 11.48
N GLY A 106 4.62 9.16 11.27
CA GLY A 106 4.71 10.22 12.29
C GLY A 106 5.76 11.27 11.93
N LYS A 107 6.28 11.96 12.96
CA LYS A 107 7.32 12.99 12.79
C LYS A 107 8.49 12.71 13.72
N PHE A 108 9.69 12.98 13.25
CA PHE A 108 10.86 13.11 14.09
C PHE A 108 10.73 14.33 15.01
N PRO A 109 11.43 14.34 16.17
CA PRO A 109 11.47 15.51 17.05
C PRO A 109 11.90 16.81 16.34
N GLY A 110 12.71 16.71 15.28
CA GLY A 110 13.14 17.83 14.44
C GLY A 110 12.14 18.27 13.35
N GLY A 111 10.93 17.71 13.32
CA GLY A 111 9.85 18.11 12.42
C GLY A 111 9.79 17.37 11.07
N GLY A 112 10.81 16.59 10.69
CA GLY A 112 10.78 15.75 9.50
C GLY A 112 9.76 14.61 9.61
N SER A 113 9.15 14.22 8.49
CA SER A 113 8.25 13.06 8.45
C SER A 113 9.04 11.76 8.56
N LYS A 114 8.50 10.79 9.31
CA LYS A 114 9.00 9.42 9.32
C LYS A 114 8.41 8.63 8.16
N GLU A 115 9.14 7.60 7.73
CA GLU A 115 8.63 6.63 6.77
C GLU A 115 7.39 5.94 7.33
N GLN A 116 6.45 5.61 6.46
CA GLN A 116 5.18 4.96 6.84
C GLN A 116 5.21 3.44 6.65
N SER A 117 6.23 2.93 5.96
CA SER A 117 6.43 1.53 5.66
C SER A 117 7.89 1.20 5.42
N VAL A 118 8.22 -0.08 5.45
CA VAL A 118 9.49 -0.61 4.94
C VAL A 118 9.30 -0.97 3.48
N SER A 119 9.96 -0.25 2.57
CA SER A 119 9.95 -0.53 1.14
C SER A 119 10.82 -1.75 0.81
N PHE A 120 10.37 -2.60 -0.12
CA PHE A 120 11.12 -3.76 -0.59
C PHE A 120 10.83 -4.06 -2.06
N LEU A 121 11.78 -4.77 -2.72
CA LEU A 121 11.68 -5.21 -4.12
C LEU A 121 11.15 -4.11 -5.06
N GLU A 122 11.89 -3.00 -5.16
CA GLU A 122 11.57 -1.93 -6.11
C GLU A 122 11.92 -2.34 -7.54
N GLY A 123 11.04 -2.00 -8.49
CA GLY A 123 11.34 -2.15 -9.91
C GLY A 123 10.82 -3.45 -10.53
N LEU A 124 9.87 -4.12 -9.88
CA LEU A 124 9.26 -5.35 -10.39
C LEU A 124 8.35 -5.07 -11.59
N GLU A 125 8.46 -5.88 -12.63
CA GLU A 125 7.47 -5.94 -13.70
C GLU A 125 6.27 -6.80 -13.27
N GLU A 126 5.08 -6.48 -13.79
CA GLU A 126 3.88 -7.27 -13.47
C GLU A 126 4.03 -8.74 -13.88
N ALA A 127 4.71 -9.01 -14.98
CA ALA A 127 4.92 -10.36 -15.51
C ALA A 127 5.76 -11.25 -14.55
N GLU A 128 6.58 -10.65 -13.70
CA GLU A 128 7.42 -11.39 -12.73
C GLU A 128 6.60 -11.95 -11.56
N ILE A 129 5.44 -11.33 -11.28
CA ILE A 129 4.57 -11.62 -10.13
C ILE A 129 3.29 -12.34 -10.59
N ALA A 130 2.78 -11.99 -11.78
CA ALA A 130 1.50 -12.48 -12.27
C ALA A 130 1.43 -14.01 -12.36
N GLY A 131 0.42 -14.60 -11.71
CA GLY A 131 0.21 -16.05 -11.70
C GLY A 131 1.07 -16.82 -10.69
N ARG A 132 1.90 -16.12 -9.90
CA ARG A 132 2.67 -16.72 -8.81
C ARG A 132 2.04 -16.38 -7.47
N GLU A 133 2.10 -17.31 -6.53
CA GLU A 133 1.77 -17.04 -5.13
C GLU A 133 2.86 -16.12 -4.55
N VAL A 134 2.48 -15.06 -3.84
CA VAL A 134 3.45 -14.18 -3.19
C VAL A 134 3.35 -14.37 -1.69
N THR A 135 4.45 -14.75 -1.04
CA THR A 135 4.48 -14.92 0.42
C THR A 135 5.50 -14.00 1.06
N VAL A 136 5.14 -13.46 2.21
CA VAL A 136 5.98 -12.61 3.06
C VAL A 136 6.19 -13.35 4.37
N GLN A 137 7.44 -13.46 4.82
CA GLN A 137 7.81 -14.03 6.11
C GLN A 137 8.68 -13.06 6.87
N LEU A 138 8.39 -12.91 8.16
CA LEU A 138 8.97 -11.91 9.04
C LEU A 138 9.47 -12.59 10.31
N ASP A 139 10.69 -12.24 10.71
CA ASP A 139 11.11 -12.39 12.10
C ASP A 139 11.08 -11.00 12.73
N TRP A 140 10.42 -10.86 13.86
CA TRP A 140 10.29 -9.60 14.57
C TRP A 140 10.21 -9.84 16.07
N ARG A 141 10.48 -8.81 16.86
CA ARG A 141 10.37 -8.89 18.31
C ARG A 141 9.65 -7.70 18.90
N GLU A 142 8.98 -7.94 20.01
CA GLU A 142 8.42 -6.93 20.90
C GLU A 142 9.08 -7.09 22.29
N GLY A 143 9.97 -6.17 22.64
CA GLY A 143 10.82 -6.26 23.82
C GLY A 143 11.72 -7.51 23.78
N LYS A 144 11.38 -8.52 24.59
CA LYS A 144 12.09 -9.81 24.68
C LYS A 144 11.39 -10.96 23.97
N GLN A 145 10.18 -10.73 23.47
CA GLN A 145 9.39 -11.77 22.82
C GLN A 145 9.68 -11.74 21.32
N ALA A 146 10.33 -12.78 20.81
CA ALA A 146 10.50 -12.99 19.39
C ALA A 146 9.27 -13.70 18.82
N SER A 147 8.91 -13.30 17.61
CA SER A 147 7.76 -13.78 16.86
C SER A 147 8.17 -14.06 15.41
N HIS A 148 7.60 -15.11 14.85
CA HIS A 148 7.72 -15.43 13.44
C HIS A 148 6.33 -15.37 12.81
N THR A 149 6.20 -14.62 11.72
CA THR A 149 4.92 -14.39 11.05
C THR A 149 5.08 -14.60 9.56
N GLY A 150 4.19 -15.38 8.95
CA GLY A 150 4.16 -15.60 7.51
C GLY A 150 2.74 -15.45 6.98
N PHE A 151 2.60 -14.81 5.81
CA PHE A 151 1.30 -14.62 5.15
C PHE A 151 1.45 -14.50 3.64
N THR A 152 0.36 -14.80 2.94
CA THR A 152 0.26 -14.72 1.48
C THR A 152 -0.35 -13.38 1.07
N LEU A 153 0.08 -12.83 -0.06
CA LEU A 153 -0.56 -11.67 -0.69
C LEU A 153 -1.51 -12.15 -1.77
N ASP A 154 -2.78 -11.79 -1.62
CA ASP A 154 -3.81 -12.06 -2.61
C ASP A 154 -3.87 -10.94 -3.64
N LYS A 155 -4.15 -11.31 -4.89
CA LYS A 155 -4.38 -10.32 -5.93
C LYS A 155 -5.69 -9.60 -5.65
N SER A 156 -5.63 -8.29 -5.53
CA SER A 156 -6.81 -7.44 -5.34
C SER A 156 -7.80 -7.64 -6.50
N SER A 157 -9.00 -8.14 -6.20
CA SER A 157 -10.09 -8.30 -7.17
C SER A 157 -10.98 -7.05 -7.16
N TRP A 158 -10.63 -6.05 -7.97
CA TRP A 158 -11.46 -4.87 -8.20
C TRP A 158 -11.62 -4.62 -9.69
#